data_AF-A0A843V4G1-F1
#
_entry.id   AF-A0A843V4G1-F1
#
_cell.length_a   1.000
_cell.length_b   1.000
_cell.length_c   1.000
_cell.angle_alpha   90.00
_cell.angle_beta   90.00
_cell.angle_gamma   90.00
#
_symmetry.space_group_name_H-M   'P 1'
#
loop_
_entity.id
_entity.type
_entity.pdbx_description
1 polymer ?
#
loop_
_entity_poly.entity_id
_entity_poly.type
_entity_poly.pdbx_seq_one_letter_code
_entity_poly.pdbx_strand_id
1 'polypeptide(L)'
;MAKSFVVLVTYKATASPSTPVVPATGTASPTTPVAPPFPSSSLLEVESQHPAEDEEGPQLPGRGNIDPAYASRYITTLVHAHILGPADAWREFPVPVWDLLFDMFTRRYAFTRPEDLRQARAVWESTAQTNLRKSMYEARDKAMKTTGNRNPMAWLDYDPVWLRRDYWESLCERLATGPWQEWSQAAKRNRSTHLEKNVHTSGSVSYATHSQKLHHELERALTFRELFYQTHKRKGTDDYVSESARTIAETYDRTMADHYAEGTSQPELDPEA
;
A
#
# COMPACT_ATOMS: atom_id res chain seq x y z
N MET A 1 -18.51 20.84 31.84
CA MET A 1 -17.55 19.72 31.81
C MET A 1 -18.28 18.49 31.27
N ALA A 2 -18.27 18.29 29.95
CA ALA A 2 -18.89 17.13 29.31
C ALA A 2 -17.78 16.13 28.95
N LYS A 3 -17.96 14.88 29.41
CA LYS A 3 -17.03 13.76 29.19
C LYS A 3 -17.35 13.12 27.84
N SER A 4 -16.38 13.05 26.93
CA SER A 4 -16.49 12.22 25.73
C SER A 4 -16.52 10.74 26.12
N PHE A 5 -17.56 10.03 25.68
CA PHE A 5 -17.68 8.58 25.78
C PHE A 5 -17.32 7.95 24.43
N VAL A 6 -16.34 7.05 24.44
CA VAL A 6 -15.97 6.20 23.31
C VAL A 6 -16.90 4.97 23.32
N VAL A 7 -17.66 4.76 22.25
CA VAL A 7 -18.49 3.55 22.07
C VAL A 7 -17.67 2.50 21.31
N LEU A 8 -17.26 1.45 22.01
CA LEU A 8 -16.68 0.23 21.45
C LEU A 8 -17.81 -0.71 21.00
N VAL A 9 -17.92 -0.96 19.70
CA VAL A 9 -18.83 -1.97 19.15
C VAL A 9 -18.10 -3.32 19.12
N THR A 10 -18.50 -4.24 20.00
CA THR A 10 -18.01 -5.64 19.99
C THR A 10 -19.04 -6.56 19.33
N TYR A 11 -18.62 -7.32 18.31
CA TYR A 11 -19.44 -8.37 17.70
C TYR A 11 -19.33 -9.69 18.49
N LYS A 12 -20.48 -10.29 18.84
CA LYS A 12 -20.60 -11.64 19.40
C LYS A 12 -20.58 -12.67 18.28
N ALA A 13 -19.65 -13.63 18.34
CA ALA A 13 -19.67 -14.81 17.49
C ALA A 13 -20.77 -15.78 17.94
N THR A 14 -21.75 -16.06 17.07
CA THR A 14 -22.75 -17.12 17.26
C THR A 14 -22.14 -18.47 16.89
N ALA A 15 -22.13 -19.41 17.84
CA ALA A 15 -21.72 -20.79 17.64
C ALA A 15 -22.70 -21.52 16.70
N SER A 16 -22.17 -22.30 15.76
CA SER A 16 -22.93 -23.25 14.94
C SER A 16 -22.67 -24.70 15.37
N PRO A 17 -23.62 -25.62 15.14
CA PRO A 17 -23.85 -26.79 15.98
C PRO A 17 -23.01 -28.03 15.61
N SER A 18 -22.63 -28.78 16.63
CA SER A 18 -22.02 -30.11 16.53
C SER A 18 -22.97 -31.15 15.94
N THR A 19 -22.46 -32.01 15.06
CA THR A 19 -23.10 -33.27 14.63
C THR A 19 -22.08 -34.41 14.58
N PRO A 20 -22.52 -35.68 14.60
CA PRO A 20 -22.09 -36.65 15.63
C PRO A 20 -21.01 -37.65 15.19
N VAL A 21 -20.40 -38.27 16.19
CA VAL A 21 -19.39 -39.34 16.12
C VAL A 21 -20.04 -40.72 15.92
N VAL A 22 -19.56 -41.51 14.96
CA VAL A 22 -19.70 -42.99 14.89
C VAL A 22 -18.44 -43.58 14.20
N PRO A 23 -17.92 -44.79 14.55
CA PRO A 23 -16.48 -45.05 14.62
C PRO A 23 -15.84 -45.91 13.50
N ALA A 24 -14.51 -45.96 13.60
CA ALA A 24 -13.43 -46.61 12.83
C ALA A 24 -13.62 -47.98 12.17
N THR A 25 -12.96 -48.17 11.01
CA THR A 25 -12.04 -49.31 10.75
C THR A 25 -11.00 -49.00 9.65
N GLY A 26 -9.69 -49.13 9.96
CA GLY A 26 -8.72 -49.87 9.14
C GLY A 26 -7.87 -49.20 8.04
N THR A 27 -6.58 -48.99 8.37
CA THR A 27 -5.36 -49.41 7.61
C THR A 27 -4.52 -48.39 6.80
N ALA A 28 -3.45 -47.92 7.47
CA ALA A 28 -2.02 -47.73 7.09
C ALA A 28 -1.48 -46.73 6.02
N SER A 29 -0.59 -45.85 6.53
CA SER A 29 0.64 -45.23 5.95
C SER A 29 0.54 -43.95 5.10
N PRO A 30 1.58 -43.07 5.01
CA PRO A 30 2.73 -42.79 5.88
C PRO A 30 2.76 -41.32 6.42
N THR A 31 3.58 -41.10 7.44
CA THR A 31 3.79 -39.87 8.22
C THR A 31 4.10 -38.61 7.40
N THR A 32 3.25 -37.60 7.51
CA THR A 32 3.50 -36.21 7.12
C THR A 32 4.25 -35.50 8.26
N PRO A 33 5.27 -34.66 8.01
CA PRO A 33 5.79 -33.77 9.04
C PRO A 33 4.75 -32.71 9.36
N VAL A 34 4.30 -32.72 10.61
CA VAL A 34 3.42 -31.73 11.24
C VAL A 34 4.06 -30.35 11.11
N ALA A 35 3.40 -29.45 10.36
CA ALA A 35 3.71 -28.03 10.40
C ALA A 35 3.42 -27.49 11.81
N PRO A 36 4.28 -26.64 12.39
CA PRO A 36 4.01 -26.02 13.69
C PRO A 36 2.74 -25.17 13.61
N PRO A 37 1.94 -25.09 14.69
CA PRO A 37 0.72 -24.31 14.71
C PRO A 37 1.05 -22.83 14.55
N PHE A 38 0.57 -22.24 13.46
CA PHE A 38 0.61 -20.79 13.28
C PHE A 38 -0.24 -20.13 14.36
N PRO A 39 0.23 -19.04 15.00
CA PRO A 39 -0.60 -18.25 15.90
C PRO A 39 -1.80 -17.73 15.11
N SER A 40 -2.99 -18.00 15.65
CA SER A 40 -4.23 -17.41 15.17
C SER A 40 -4.14 -15.90 15.39
N SER A 41 -3.66 -15.17 14.39
CA SER A 41 -3.64 -13.72 14.42
C SER A 41 -5.05 -13.26 14.10
N SER A 42 -5.77 -12.99 15.17
CA SER A 42 -7.01 -12.23 15.20
C SER A 42 -6.88 -11.03 14.26
N LEU A 43 -7.94 -10.79 13.50
CA LEU A 43 -8.10 -9.73 12.52
C LEU A 43 -8.08 -8.39 13.27
N LEU A 44 -6.88 -7.91 13.57
CA LEU A 44 -6.63 -6.51 13.89
C LEU A 44 -6.63 -5.78 12.55
N GLU A 45 -7.52 -4.80 12.43
CA GLU A 45 -7.38 -3.70 11.50
C GLU A 45 -5.92 -3.25 11.48
N VAL A 46 -5.20 -3.65 10.43
CA VAL A 46 -4.07 -2.87 9.95
C VAL A 46 -4.73 -1.67 9.33
N GLU A 47 -4.85 -0.62 10.14
CA GLU A 47 -4.90 0.76 9.70
C GLU A 47 -3.78 0.92 8.68
N SER A 48 -4.16 0.77 7.41
CA SER A 48 -3.27 0.99 6.29
C SER A 48 -3.12 2.50 6.21
N GLN A 49 -2.20 3.04 7.02
CA GLN A 49 -1.67 4.38 6.87
C GLN A 49 -0.95 4.43 5.52
N HIS A 50 -1.76 4.59 4.47
CA HIS A 50 -1.34 5.15 3.20
C HIS A 50 -1.23 6.66 3.43
N PRO A 51 -0.03 7.25 3.26
CA PRO A 51 0.09 8.70 3.30
C PRO A 51 -0.70 9.29 2.13
N ALA A 52 -1.49 10.32 2.43
CA ALA A 52 -2.33 11.05 1.49
C ALA A 52 -1.52 11.52 0.27
N GLU A 53 -1.90 11.04 -0.92
CA GLU A 53 -1.39 11.57 -2.19
C GLU A 53 -2.17 12.87 -2.52
N ASP A 54 -1.80 13.93 -1.82
CA ASP A 54 -1.68 15.32 -2.32
C ASP A 54 -1.01 16.26 -1.30
N GLU A 55 -0.14 15.70 -0.46
CA GLU A 55 1.03 16.46 -0.06
C GLU A 55 1.97 16.47 -1.25
N GLU A 56 2.45 17.65 -1.68
CA GLU A 56 3.73 17.70 -2.38
C GLU A 56 4.69 16.78 -1.63
N GLY A 57 5.12 15.68 -2.28
CA GLY A 57 5.88 14.62 -1.61
C GLY A 57 6.99 15.24 -0.76
N PRO A 58 7.20 14.79 0.50
CA PRO A 58 7.50 15.72 1.56
C PRO A 58 8.73 16.54 1.21
N GLN A 59 8.51 17.85 1.04
CA GLN A 59 9.56 18.74 0.56
C GLN A 59 10.71 18.71 1.55
N LEU A 60 11.91 18.44 1.02
CA LEU A 60 13.12 18.45 1.81
C LEU A 60 13.37 19.87 2.33
N PRO A 61 13.37 20.10 3.66
CA PRO A 61 13.59 21.45 4.18
C PRO A 61 15.07 21.81 4.06
N GLY A 62 15.39 22.76 3.17
CA GLY A 62 16.74 23.26 2.94
C GLY A 62 16.72 24.58 2.18
N ARG A 63 17.65 25.48 2.51
CA ARG A 63 17.76 26.80 1.90
C ARG A 63 18.03 26.65 0.38
N GLY A 64 17.02 26.94 -0.43
CA GLY A 64 17.04 26.83 -1.89
C GLY A 64 16.22 25.65 -2.37
N ASN A 65 15.15 25.92 -3.13
CA ASN A 65 14.23 24.95 -3.73
C ASN A 65 14.94 23.65 -4.13
N ILE A 66 14.80 22.61 -3.30
CA ILE A 66 15.21 21.27 -3.69
C ILE A 66 14.13 20.78 -4.64
N ASP A 67 14.41 20.80 -5.94
CA ASP A 67 13.48 20.25 -6.92
C ASP A 67 13.26 18.75 -6.60
N PRO A 68 12.03 18.34 -6.19
CA PRO A 68 11.76 16.97 -5.77
C PRO A 68 12.06 15.94 -6.86
N ALA A 69 11.88 16.31 -8.13
CA ALA A 69 12.16 15.43 -9.26
C ALA A 69 13.67 15.21 -9.44
N TYR A 70 14.49 16.26 -9.28
CA TYR A 70 15.96 16.09 -9.32
C TYR A 70 16.48 15.32 -8.12
N ALA A 71 15.95 15.57 -6.92
CA ALA A 71 16.31 14.81 -5.72
C ALA A 71 15.98 13.32 -5.90
N SER A 72 14.76 12.99 -6.36
CA SER A 72 14.35 11.60 -6.62
C SER A 72 15.21 10.91 -7.68
N ARG A 73 15.58 11.61 -8.76
CA ARG A 73 16.51 11.09 -9.78
C ARG A 73 17.89 10.82 -9.20
N TYR A 74 18.43 11.74 -8.41
CA TYR A 74 19.73 11.57 -7.78
C TYR A 74 19.75 10.40 -6.79
N ILE A 75 18.68 10.23 -6.00
CA ILE A 75 18.49 9.05 -5.13
C ILE A 75 18.55 7.77 -5.96
N THR A 76 17.83 7.74 -7.10
CA THR A 76 17.83 6.58 -7.99
C THR A 76 19.24 6.27 -8.51
N THR A 77 19.98 7.28 -8.96
CA THR A 77 21.37 7.12 -9.41
C THR A 77 22.29 6.60 -8.30
N LEU A 78 22.17 7.13 -7.09
CA LEU A 78 22.95 6.68 -5.94
C LEU A 78 22.66 5.22 -5.61
N VAL A 79 21.39 4.85 -5.54
CA VAL A 79 20.96 3.48 -5.27
C VAL A 79 21.49 2.55 -6.37
N HIS A 80 21.23 2.86 -7.64
CA HIS A 80 21.70 2.06 -8.79
C HIS A 80 23.21 1.83 -8.75
N ALA A 81 24.00 2.85 -8.44
CA ALA A 81 25.46 2.75 -8.40
C ALA A 81 25.99 1.85 -7.26
N HIS A 82 25.19 1.60 -6.21
CA HIS A 82 25.64 0.91 -5.00
C HIS A 82 24.75 -0.29 -4.62
N ILE A 83 24.01 -0.85 -5.57
CA ILE A 83 23.31 -2.12 -5.35
C ILE A 83 24.37 -3.23 -5.16
N LEU A 84 24.41 -3.82 -3.97
CA LEU A 84 25.39 -4.82 -3.55
C LEU A 84 24.87 -6.27 -3.60
N GLY A 85 23.75 -6.54 -4.27
CA GLY A 85 23.24 -7.91 -4.34
C GLY A 85 22.03 -8.11 -5.24
N PRO A 86 21.62 -9.39 -5.43
CA PRO A 86 20.42 -9.78 -6.17
C PRO A 86 19.12 -9.46 -5.42
N ALA A 87 19.20 -8.56 -4.44
CA ALA A 87 18.13 -8.25 -3.52
C ALA A 87 16.94 -7.66 -4.27
N ASP A 88 15.87 -8.44 -4.33
CA ASP A 88 14.56 -8.04 -4.85
C ASP A 88 13.82 -7.12 -3.85
N ALA A 89 14.34 -7.00 -2.62
CA ALA A 89 13.74 -6.23 -1.55
C ALA A 89 14.73 -5.31 -0.83
N TRP A 90 14.28 -4.07 -0.59
CA TRP A 90 14.95 -3.05 0.23
C TRP A 90 15.56 -3.55 1.55
N ARG A 91 14.91 -4.54 2.18
CA ARG A 91 15.31 -5.10 3.49
C ARG A 91 16.50 -6.06 3.43
N GLU A 92 16.86 -6.54 2.24
CA GLU A 92 18.01 -7.46 2.07
C GLU A 92 19.35 -6.72 2.00
N PHE A 93 19.32 -5.38 1.88
CA PHE A 93 20.51 -4.56 1.86
C PHE A 93 20.97 -4.20 3.28
N PRO A 94 22.28 -4.25 3.58
CA PRO A 94 22.80 -3.90 4.90
C PRO A 94 22.48 -2.44 5.27
N VAL A 95 21.99 -2.22 6.50
CA VAL A 95 21.71 -0.87 7.04
C VAL A 95 22.90 0.10 6.89
N PRO A 96 24.18 -0.30 7.11
CA PRO A 96 25.31 0.60 6.94
C PRO A 96 25.46 1.16 5.51
N VAL A 97 24.95 0.44 4.51
CA VAL A 97 24.97 0.90 3.11
C VAL A 97 23.96 2.02 2.92
N TRP A 98 22.76 1.89 3.49
CA TRP A 98 21.75 2.95 3.44
C TRP A 98 22.20 4.22 4.16
N ASP A 99 22.89 4.06 5.30
CA ASP A 99 23.48 5.19 6.02
C ASP A 99 24.54 5.91 5.19
N LEU A 100 25.41 5.15 4.51
CA LEU A 100 26.42 5.72 3.60
C LEU A 100 25.76 6.47 2.43
N LEU A 101 24.74 5.89 1.80
CA LEU A 101 24.05 6.54 0.69
C LEU A 101 23.29 7.79 1.12
N PHE A 102 22.74 7.79 2.33
CA PHE A 102 22.14 8.98 2.91
C PHE A 102 23.19 10.06 3.20
N ASP A 103 24.39 9.70 3.70
CA ASP A 103 25.50 10.66 3.86
C ASP A 103 25.94 11.26 2.52
N MET A 104 26.02 10.46 1.46
CA MET A 104 26.29 10.95 0.11
C MET A 104 25.19 11.89 -0.40
N PHE A 105 23.95 11.67 0.02
CA PHE A 105 22.82 12.52 -0.30
C PHE A 105 22.89 13.87 0.43
N THR A 106 23.16 13.87 1.73
CA THR A 106 23.25 15.10 2.55
C THR A 106 24.48 15.95 2.21
N ARG A 107 25.55 15.37 1.64
CA ARG A 107 26.65 16.15 1.06
C ARG A 107 26.21 17.03 -0.12
N ARG A 108 25.15 16.62 -0.83
CA ARG A 108 24.62 17.34 -2.01
C ARG A 108 23.50 18.33 -1.67
N TYR A 109 22.78 18.08 -0.57
CA TYR A 109 21.67 18.87 -0.08
C TYR A 109 21.91 19.27 1.38
N ALA A 110 22.06 20.56 1.63
CA ALA A 110 22.37 21.06 2.97
C ALA A 110 21.11 21.16 3.84
N PHE A 111 21.14 20.50 4.99
CA PHE A 111 20.11 20.57 6.03
C PHE A 111 20.69 21.31 7.24
N THR A 112 19.97 22.31 7.74
CA THR A 112 20.51 23.20 8.80
C THR A 112 20.07 22.77 10.20
N ARG A 113 18.88 22.18 10.33
CA ARG A 113 18.33 21.72 11.63
C ARG A 113 18.38 20.19 11.75
N PRO A 114 18.58 19.65 12.96
CA PRO A 114 18.47 18.21 13.22
C PRO A 114 17.10 17.63 12.84
N GLU A 115 16.02 18.38 13.03
CA GLU A 115 14.67 17.98 12.67
C GLU A 115 14.52 17.82 11.15
N ASP A 116 15.12 18.75 10.38
CA ASP A 116 15.14 18.72 8.92
C ASP A 116 15.88 17.47 8.42
N LEU A 117 16.99 17.09 9.08
CA LEU A 117 17.74 15.87 8.76
C LEU A 117 16.92 14.60 9.01
N ARG A 118 16.19 14.53 10.14
CA ARG A 118 15.34 13.37 10.46
C ARG A 118 14.21 13.22 9.45
N GLN A 119 13.54 14.32 9.10
CA GLN A 119 12.49 14.30 8.09
C GLN A 119 13.06 13.94 6.71
N ALA A 120 14.18 14.55 6.33
CA ALA A 120 14.87 14.23 5.10
C ALA A 120 15.27 12.76 5.00
N ARG A 121 15.70 12.14 6.10
CA ARG A 121 16.00 10.71 6.16
C ARG A 121 14.77 9.86 5.87
N ALA A 122 13.64 10.14 6.52
CA ALA A 122 12.41 9.38 6.32
C ALA A 122 11.91 9.48 4.87
N VAL A 123 11.94 10.69 4.29
CA VAL A 123 11.56 10.95 2.90
C VAL A 123 12.50 10.24 1.94
N TRP A 124 13.80 10.35 2.18
CA TRP A 124 14.83 9.72 1.37
C TRP A 124 14.67 8.20 1.36
N GLU A 125 14.46 7.56 2.51
CA GLU A 125 14.26 6.11 2.61
C GLU A 125 12.99 5.67 1.86
N SER A 126 11.88 6.36 2.05
CA SER A 126 10.62 6.08 1.35
C SER A 126 10.78 6.21 -0.18
N THR A 127 11.45 7.28 -0.61
CA THR A 127 11.70 7.56 -2.04
C THR A 127 12.64 6.52 -2.64
N ALA A 128 13.74 6.20 -1.97
CA ALA A 128 14.72 5.22 -2.41
C ALA A 128 14.11 3.82 -2.50
N GLN A 129 13.29 3.43 -1.52
CA GLN A 129 12.57 2.16 -1.54
C GLN A 129 11.59 2.09 -2.71
N THR A 130 10.81 3.15 -2.94
CA THR A 130 9.84 3.23 -4.04
C THR A 130 10.54 3.17 -5.40
N ASN A 131 11.60 3.95 -5.57
CA ASN A 131 12.37 4.02 -6.81
C ASN A 131 13.07 2.70 -7.13
N LEU A 132 13.62 2.01 -6.13
CA LEU A 132 14.23 0.69 -6.32
C LEU A 132 13.20 -0.33 -6.79
N ARG A 133 12.05 -0.41 -6.11
CA ARG A 133 10.95 -1.32 -6.50
C ARG A 133 10.47 -1.05 -7.92
N LYS A 134 10.31 0.22 -8.28
CA LYS A 134 9.91 0.65 -9.63
C LYS A 134 10.97 0.27 -10.66
N SER A 135 12.24 0.57 -10.41
CA SER A 135 13.35 0.21 -11.32
C SER A 135 13.42 -1.29 -11.58
N MET A 136 13.28 -2.11 -10.53
CA MET A 136 13.26 -3.57 -10.64
C MET A 136 12.02 -4.06 -11.40
N TYR A 137 10.84 -3.45 -11.20
CA TYR A 137 9.66 -3.76 -12.00
C TYR A 137 9.86 -3.44 -13.48
N GLU A 138 10.34 -2.23 -13.80
CA GLU A 138 10.59 -1.80 -15.18
C GLU A 138 11.62 -2.67 -15.90
N ALA A 139 12.69 -3.09 -15.20
CA ALA A 139 13.67 -4.01 -15.76
C ALA A 139 13.04 -5.36 -16.14
N ARG A 140 12.24 -5.95 -15.25
CA ARG A 140 11.53 -7.22 -15.49
C ARG A 140 10.48 -7.10 -16.58
N ASP A 141 9.70 -6.03 -16.57
CA ASP A 141 8.69 -5.78 -17.59
C ASP A 141 9.32 -5.57 -18.97
N LYS A 142 10.43 -4.84 -19.05
CA LYS A 142 11.21 -4.68 -20.29
C LYS A 142 11.72 -6.04 -20.79
N ALA A 143 12.36 -6.83 -19.94
CA ALA A 143 12.87 -8.16 -20.34
C ALA A 143 11.74 -9.11 -20.79
N MET A 144 10.61 -9.11 -20.08
CA MET A 144 9.42 -9.89 -20.46
C MET A 144 8.88 -9.45 -21.83
N LYS A 145 8.77 -8.14 -22.08
CA LYS A 145 8.29 -7.60 -23.36
C LYS A 145 9.23 -7.90 -24.52
N THR A 146 10.54 -7.80 -24.30
CA THR A 146 11.54 -8.09 -25.33
C THR A 146 11.60 -9.57 -25.67
N THR A 147 11.50 -10.44 -24.67
CA THR A 147 11.53 -11.90 -24.88
C THR A 147 10.18 -12.47 -25.33
N GLY A 148 9.07 -11.78 -25.05
CA GLY A 148 7.72 -12.31 -25.19
C GLY A 148 7.42 -13.48 -24.25
N ASN A 149 8.27 -13.73 -23.25
CA ASN A 149 8.19 -14.90 -22.39
C ASN A 149 8.01 -14.48 -20.92
N ARG A 150 7.05 -15.12 -20.23
CA ARG A 150 6.80 -14.87 -18.80
C ARG A 150 7.73 -15.66 -17.87
N ASN A 151 8.47 -16.63 -18.39
CA ASN A 151 9.45 -17.38 -17.62
C ASN A 151 10.68 -16.50 -17.34
N PRO A 152 11.02 -16.22 -16.07
CA PRO A 152 12.19 -15.41 -15.71
C PRO A 152 13.52 -15.94 -16.25
N MET A 153 13.63 -17.25 -16.49
CA MET A 153 14.84 -17.84 -17.09
C MET A 153 15.07 -17.41 -18.54
N ALA A 154 14.05 -16.93 -19.24
CA ALA A 154 14.22 -16.38 -20.59
C ALA A 154 14.83 -14.97 -20.58
N TRP A 155 14.93 -14.32 -19.41
CA TRP A 155 15.33 -12.92 -19.27
C TRP A 155 16.84 -12.73 -19.04
N LEU A 156 17.63 -13.81 -18.94
CA LEU A 156 19.03 -13.76 -18.48
C LEU A 156 19.93 -12.82 -19.30
N ASP A 157 19.72 -12.72 -20.61
CA ASP A 157 20.49 -11.85 -21.51
C ASP A 157 19.91 -10.43 -21.66
N TYR A 158 18.95 -10.07 -20.81
CA TYR A 158 18.25 -8.79 -20.82
C TYR A 158 18.42 -8.03 -19.50
N ASP A 159 19.61 -8.10 -18.92
CA ASP A 159 19.95 -7.37 -17.70
C ASP A 159 19.89 -5.86 -17.91
N PRO A 160 19.41 -5.09 -16.92
CA PRO A 160 19.47 -3.64 -16.99
C PRO A 160 20.90 -3.16 -16.77
N VAL A 161 21.33 -2.13 -17.53
CA VAL A 161 22.70 -1.56 -17.49
C VAL A 161 23.19 -1.20 -16.08
N TRP A 162 22.28 -0.83 -15.18
CA TRP A 162 22.60 -0.42 -13.81
C TRP A 162 22.72 -1.59 -12.82
N LEU A 163 22.36 -2.82 -13.20
CA LEU A 163 22.44 -4.00 -12.34
C LEU A 163 23.53 -4.92 -12.87
N ARG A 164 24.37 -5.44 -11.97
CA ARG A 164 25.38 -6.43 -12.36
C ARG A 164 24.68 -7.71 -12.85
N ARG A 165 25.24 -8.30 -13.92
CA ARG A 165 24.70 -9.50 -14.56
C ARG A 165 24.51 -10.67 -13.58
N ASP A 166 25.47 -10.93 -12.70
CA ASP A 166 25.38 -12.00 -11.69
C ASP A 166 24.21 -11.81 -10.72
N TYR A 167 23.91 -10.54 -10.37
CA TYR A 167 22.74 -10.22 -9.55
C TYR A 167 21.44 -10.40 -10.31
N TRP A 168 21.42 -10.04 -11.59
CA TRP A 168 20.27 -10.27 -12.47
C TRP A 168 19.99 -11.76 -12.67
N GLU A 169 21.01 -12.56 -12.94
CA GLU A 169 20.90 -14.02 -13.09
C GLU A 169 20.34 -14.67 -11.83
N SER A 170 20.91 -14.34 -10.67
CA SER A 170 20.42 -14.82 -9.36
C SER A 170 18.97 -14.40 -9.08
N LEU A 171 18.56 -13.20 -9.52
CA LEU A 171 17.18 -12.73 -9.41
C LEU A 171 16.25 -13.55 -10.32
N CYS A 172 16.62 -13.77 -11.58
CA CYS A 172 15.85 -14.59 -12.51
C CYS A 172 15.65 -16.01 -11.99
N GLU A 173 16.70 -16.64 -11.45
CA GLU A 173 16.62 -17.96 -10.82
C GLU A 173 15.64 -17.97 -9.65
N ARG A 174 15.72 -17.00 -8.74
CA ARG A 174 14.81 -16.85 -7.59
C ARG A 174 13.36 -16.70 -8.05
N LEU A 175 13.11 -15.88 -9.06
CA LEU A 175 11.78 -15.64 -9.62
C LEU A 175 11.24 -16.87 -10.38
N ALA A 176 12.11 -17.71 -10.91
CA ALA A 176 11.73 -18.96 -11.57
C ALA A 176 11.37 -20.09 -10.59
N THR A 177 11.67 -19.93 -9.29
CA THR A 177 11.32 -20.94 -8.29
C THR A 177 9.80 -21.14 -8.16
N GLY A 178 9.38 -22.40 -8.00
CA GLY A 178 7.98 -22.77 -7.79
C GLY A 178 7.29 -21.98 -6.66
N PRO A 179 7.91 -21.89 -5.45
CA PRO A 179 7.33 -21.13 -4.34
C PRO A 179 7.05 -19.66 -4.67
N TRP A 180 7.95 -18.97 -5.38
CA TRP A 180 7.74 -17.58 -5.76
C TRP A 180 6.61 -17.43 -6.77
N GLN A 181 6.55 -18.31 -7.77
CA GLN A 181 5.47 -18.31 -8.76
C GLN A 181 4.12 -18.59 -8.11
N GLU A 182 4.04 -19.55 -7.20
CA GLU A 182 2.82 -19.86 -6.44
C GLU A 182 2.36 -18.66 -5.61
N TRP A 183 3.29 -18.02 -4.88
CA TRP A 183 2.98 -16.82 -4.12
C TRP A 183 2.50 -15.67 -5.02
N SER A 184 3.17 -15.45 -6.14
CA SER A 184 2.80 -14.43 -7.14
C SER A 184 1.40 -14.68 -7.71
N GLN A 185 1.07 -15.93 -8.05
CA GLN A 185 -0.26 -16.32 -8.53
C GLN A 185 -1.31 -16.20 -7.42
N ALA A 186 -1.00 -16.58 -6.18
CA ALA A 186 -1.90 -16.39 -5.04
C ALA A 186 -2.20 -14.91 -4.80
N ALA A 187 -1.16 -14.06 -4.79
CA ALA A 187 -1.33 -12.61 -4.67
C ALA A 187 -2.17 -12.03 -5.82
N LYS A 188 -1.98 -12.53 -7.05
CA LYS A 188 -2.81 -12.16 -8.20
C LYS A 188 -4.27 -12.59 -8.01
N ARG A 189 -4.51 -13.82 -7.56
CA ARG A 189 -5.86 -14.34 -7.27
C ARG A 189 -6.53 -13.51 -6.18
N ASN A 190 -5.83 -13.21 -5.09
CA ASN A 190 -6.34 -12.38 -3.99
C ASN A 190 -6.73 -10.97 -4.45
N ARG A 191 -5.96 -10.38 -5.38
CA ARG A 191 -6.33 -9.09 -6.01
C ARG A 191 -7.52 -9.20 -6.96
N SER A 192 -7.84 -10.39 -7.47
CA SER A 192 -8.96 -10.63 -8.39
C SER A 192 -10.22 -11.15 -7.71
N THR A 193 -10.14 -11.70 -6.49
CA THR A 193 -11.28 -12.26 -5.75
C THR A 193 -12.20 -11.17 -5.19
N HIS A 194 -11.68 -9.97 -4.90
CA HIS A 194 -12.51 -8.79 -4.64
C HIS A 194 -12.97 -8.18 -5.96
N LEU A 195 -14.01 -8.78 -6.55
CA LEU A 195 -14.71 -8.25 -7.73
C LEU A 195 -15.49 -6.97 -7.39
N GLU A 196 -15.99 -6.85 -6.16
CA GLU A 196 -16.41 -5.56 -5.61
C GLU A 196 -15.19 -4.82 -5.09
N LYS A 197 -14.48 -4.20 -6.02
CA LYS A 197 -13.55 -3.13 -5.66
C LYS A 197 -14.37 -1.99 -5.08
N ASN A 198 -13.87 -1.32 -4.04
CA ASN A 198 -14.25 0.05 -3.72
C ASN A 198 -13.79 0.92 -4.89
N VAL A 199 -14.54 0.86 -5.99
CA VAL A 199 -14.30 1.66 -7.19
C VAL A 199 -14.71 3.07 -6.83
N HIS A 200 -13.82 4.02 -7.02
CA HIS A 200 -14.13 5.43 -6.99
C HIS A 200 -14.02 6.02 -8.41
N THR A 201 -14.79 7.05 -8.71
CA THR A 201 -14.80 7.76 -10.00
C THR A 201 -13.76 8.87 -10.08
N SER A 202 -13.07 9.19 -8.98
CA SER A 202 -12.09 10.28 -8.91
C SER A 202 -10.74 9.99 -9.60
N GLY A 203 -10.57 8.82 -10.21
CA GLY A 203 -9.35 8.46 -10.92
C GLY A 203 -8.14 8.39 -9.98
N SER A 204 -7.03 9.02 -10.36
CA SER A 204 -5.79 9.06 -9.57
C SER A 204 -5.77 10.18 -8.51
N VAL A 205 -6.88 10.90 -8.33
CA VAL A 205 -6.99 11.94 -7.31
C VAL A 205 -7.35 11.30 -5.98
N SER A 206 -6.61 11.60 -4.91
CA SER A 206 -6.87 11.04 -3.59
C SER A 206 -8.17 11.59 -2.98
N TYR A 207 -8.69 10.87 -1.99
CA TYR A 207 -9.87 11.28 -1.24
C TYR A 207 -9.61 12.58 -0.46
N ALA A 208 -8.39 12.76 0.08
CA ALA A 208 -7.96 13.98 0.78
C ALA A 208 -7.92 15.19 -0.15
N THR A 209 -7.37 15.05 -1.37
CA THR A 209 -7.44 16.10 -2.39
C THR A 209 -8.86 16.52 -2.67
N HIS A 210 -9.74 15.54 -2.86
CA HIS A 210 -11.13 15.80 -3.19
C HIS A 210 -11.83 16.51 -2.04
N SER A 211 -11.51 16.14 -0.80
CA SER A 211 -11.96 16.82 0.42
C SER A 211 -11.51 18.29 0.41
N GLN A 212 -10.21 18.56 0.25
CA GLN A 212 -9.68 19.93 0.24
C GLN A 212 -10.30 20.80 -0.86
N LYS A 213 -10.39 20.26 -2.08
CA LYS A 213 -11.04 20.96 -3.21
C LYS A 213 -12.49 21.29 -2.89
N LEU A 214 -13.24 20.32 -2.39
CA LEU A 214 -14.66 20.52 -2.10
C LEU A 214 -14.88 21.44 -0.89
N HIS A 215 -13.96 21.44 0.08
CA HIS A 215 -13.99 22.35 1.22
C HIS A 215 -13.78 23.79 0.76
N HIS A 216 -12.81 24.01 -0.15
CA HIS A 216 -12.58 25.31 -0.76
C HIS A 216 -13.75 25.75 -1.65
N GLU A 217 -14.39 24.83 -2.37
CA GLU A 217 -15.55 25.15 -3.23
C GLU A 217 -16.81 25.50 -2.42
N LEU A 218 -17.03 24.83 -1.29
CA LEU A 218 -18.24 25.01 -0.47
C LEU A 218 -18.06 26.04 0.66
N GLU A 219 -16.82 26.43 0.97
CA GLU A 219 -16.44 27.33 2.08
C GLU A 219 -17.05 26.93 3.43
N ARG A 220 -17.25 25.62 3.64
CA ARG A 220 -17.84 25.06 4.88
C ARG A 220 -17.34 23.66 5.20
N ALA A 221 -17.63 23.25 6.43
CA ALA A 221 -17.63 21.88 6.92
C ALA A 221 -18.15 20.87 5.87
N LEU A 222 -17.34 19.88 5.55
CA LEU A 222 -17.71 18.78 4.66
C LEU A 222 -18.27 17.61 5.45
N THR A 223 -19.32 17.00 4.91
CA THR A 223 -19.82 15.75 5.45
C THR A 223 -19.22 14.57 4.69
N PHE A 224 -19.05 13.45 5.39
CA PHE A 224 -18.62 12.19 4.76
C PHE A 224 -19.51 11.82 3.56
N ARG A 225 -20.83 12.04 3.70
CA ARG A 225 -21.84 11.75 2.68
C ARG A 225 -21.56 12.50 1.38
N GLU A 226 -21.23 13.79 1.45
CA GLU A 226 -20.99 14.63 0.28
C GLU A 226 -19.74 14.22 -0.48
N LEU A 227 -18.65 13.98 0.26
CA LEU A 227 -17.39 13.54 -0.31
C LEU A 227 -17.51 12.13 -0.90
N PHE A 228 -18.23 11.23 -0.21
CA PHE A 228 -18.52 9.88 -0.70
C PHE A 228 -19.37 9.91 -1.97
N TYR A 229 -20.38 10.78 -2.07
CA TYR A 229 -21.20 10.92 -3.27
C TYR A 229 -20.44 11.45 -4.47
N GLN A 230 -19.56 12.44 -4.30
CA GLN A 230 -18.72 12.91 -5.40
C GLN A 230 -17.83 11.80 -5.97
N THR A 231 -17.33 10.93 -5.09
CA THR A 231 -16.28 9.95 -5.41
C THR A 231 -16.85 8.58 -5.79
N HIS A 232 -18.11 8.27 -5.48
CA HIS A 232 -18.70 6.93 -5.66
C HIS A 232 -20.05 6.91 -6.41
N LYS A 233 -20.48 8.04 -7.00
CA LYS A 233 -21.57 8.09 -7.98
C LYS A 233 -21.06 8.28 -9.40
N ARG A 234 -21.80 7.77 -10.38
CA ARG A 234 -21.50 7.94 -11.80
C ARG A 234 -21.80 9.38 -12.21
N LYS A 235 -20.87 10.01 -12.94
CA LYS A 235 -21.05 11.40 -13.38
C LYS A 235 -22.31 11.55 -14.24
N GLY A 236 -23.20 12.48 -13.85
CA GLY A 236 -24.45 12.74 -14.56
C GLY A 236 -25.59 11.76 -14.24
N THR A 237 -25.42 10.89 -13.25
CA THR A 237 -26.45 9.98 -12.75
C THR A 237 -26.42 9.95 -11.22
N ASP A 238 -27.52 9.59 -10.58
CA ASP A 238 -27.55 9.39 -9.12
C ASP A 238 -27.12 7.96 -8.70
N ASP A 239 -26.77 7.13 -9.68
CA ASP A 239 -26.42 5.73 -9.49
C ASP A 239 -25.00 5.56 -8.94
N TYR A 240 -24.86 4.63 -7.99
CA TYR A 240 -23.57 4.24 -7.46
C TYR A 240 -22.74 3.49 -8.51
N VAL A 241 -21.43 3.59 -8.34
CA VAL A 241 -20.44 2.97 -9.22
C VAL A 241 -20.33 1.45 -8.99
N SER A 242 -20.72 0.97 -7.80
CA SER A 242 -20.80 -0.44 -7.42
C SER A 242 -21.90 -0.67 -6.36
N GLU A 243 -22.36 -1.92 -6.23
CA GLU A 243 -23.29 -2.33 -5.17
C GLU A 243 -22.65 -2.21 -3.77
N SER A 244 -21.35 -2.47 -3.66
CA SER A 244 -20.58 -2.20 -2.44
C SER A 244 -20.64 -0.73 -2.02
N ALA A 245 -20.45 0.22 -2.95
CA ALA A 245 -20.55 1.64 -2.64
C ALA A 245 -21.96 2.03 -2.18
N ARG A 246 -22.99 1.45 -2.80
CA ARG A 246 -24.38 1.60 -2.35
C ARG A 246 -24.57 1.06 -0.93
N THR A 247 -24.09 -0.15 -0.66
CA THR A 247 -24.20 -0.81 0.66
C THR A 247 -23.49 -0.01 1.74
N ILE A 248 -22.33 0.58 1.45
CA ILE A 248 -21.59 1.47 2.37
C ILE A 248 -22.42 2.72 2.67
N ALA A 249 -22.96 3.38 1.64
CA ALA A 249 -23.78 4.57 1.83
C ALA A 249 -25.05 4.26 2.65
N GLU A 250 -25.78 3.19 2.33
CA GLU A 250 -26.97 2.77 3.06
C GLU A 250 -26.66 2.37 4.51
N THR A 251 -25.52 1.72 4.75
CA THR A 251 -25.08 1.37 6.10
C THR A 251 -24.73 2.61 6.90
N TYR A 252 -23.98 3.55 6.31
CA TYR A 252 -23.68 4.83 6.95
C TYR A 252 -24.97 5.58 7.31
N ASP A 253 -25.94 5.63 6.41
CA ASP A 253 -27.21 6.30 6.62
C ASP A 253 -28.01 5.69 7.77
N ARG A 254 -28.08 4.36 7.82
CA ARG A 254 -28.71 3.63 8.92
C ARG A 254 -28.00 3.89 10.25
N THR A 255 -26.67 3.78 10.28
CA THR A 255 -25.88 4.05 11.48
C THR A 255 -26.05 5.49 11.95
N MET A 256 -26.07 6.47 11.05
CA MET A 256 -26.34 7.86 11.41
C MET A 256 -27.76 8.04 11.95
N ALA A 257 -28.77 7.42 11.35
CA ALA A 257 -30.14 7.48 11.85
C ALA A 257 -30.30 6.82 13.24
N ASP A 258 -29.61 5.71 13.48
CA ASP A 258 -29.65 4.98 14.76
C ASP A 258 -28.93 5.75 15.89
N HIS A 259 -27.85 6.48 15.57
CA HIS A 259 -27.05 7.21 16.55
C HIS A 259 -27.45 8.68 16.72
N TYR A 260 -28.17 9.27 15.77
CA TYR A 260 -28.58 10.69 15.78
C TYR A 260 -30.07 10.83 15.47
N ALA A 261 -30.93 10.51 16.44
CA ALA A 261 -32.35 10.85 16.36
C ALA A 261 -32.57 12.35 16.63
N GLU A 262 -33.33 13.01 15.74
CA GLU A 262 -33.84 14.40 15.81
C GLU A 262 -32.86 15.49 16.31
N GLY A 263 -32.20 16.16 15.36
CA GLY A 263 -31.74 17.55 15.55
C GLY A 263 -30.24 17.78 15.77
N THR A 264 -29.38 16.78 15.56
CA THR A 264 -27.92 16.96 15.65
C THR A 264 -27.27 16.86 14.26
N SER A 265 -26.46 17.87 13.90
CA SER A 265 -25.73 17.93 12.63
C SER A 265 -24.84 16.70 12.41
N GLN A 266 -24.71 16.28 11.15
CA GLN A 266 -23.83 15.19 10.76
C GLN A 266 -22.39 15.44 11.24
N PRO A 267 -21.62 14.39 11.58
CA PRO A 267 -20.22 14.56 11.95
C PRO A 267 -19.46 15.20 10.78
N GLU A 268 -18.82 16.32 11.09
CA GLU A 268 -17.93 17.04 10.18
C GLU A 268 -16.67 16.21 9.95
N LEU A 269 -16.23 16.13 8.70
CA LEU A 269 -14.92 15.58 8.37
C LEU A 269 -13.85 16.58 8.80
N ASP A 270 -12.86 16.09 9.56
CA ASP A 270 -11.68 16.87 9.89
C ASP A 270 -10.91 17.20 8.60
N PRO A 271 -10.68 18.48 8.26
CA PRO A 271 -9.97 18.88 7.06
C PRO A 271 -8.50 18.42 7.03
N GLU A 272 -7.93 17.97 8.16
CA GLU A 272 -6.55 17.48 8.27
C GLU A 272 -6.42 15.93 8.29
N ALA A 273 -7.52 15.18 8.09
CA ALA A 273 -7.54 13.71 8.11
C ALA A 273 -7.08 13.04 6.80
#